data_AF-A0A1F9G2C1-F1
#
_entry.id   AF-A0A1F9G2C1-F1
#
_cell.length_a   1.000
_cell.length_b   1.000
_cell.length_c   1.000
_cell.angle_alpha   90.00
_cell.angle_beta   90.00
_cell.angle_gamma   90.00
#
_symmetry.space_group_name_H-M   'P 1'
#
loop_
_entity.id
_entity.type
_entity.pdbx_description
1 polymer ?
#
loop_
_entity_poly.entity_id
_entity_poly.type
_entity_poly.pdbx_seq_one_letter_code
_entity_poly.pdbx_strand_id
1 'polypeptide(L)'
;MAHEFNMDLTPQEEWSWLVAIDLFLGGLGGGLFLLYQIFGLSSAVALLSLGLVVLGGLVLLSELGHPLRAWRALLKPFSSWISRGVIFVALFLIFGALYVAPAFESFSWLPWGDDPTAKKTIGAIAGAAALLVTLYPGFVLAASPSIPFWNSPLLPVLFFSHSLMGASGVVFLLAPFALNGAALPAIRVVGEVLIATNFALIAIYLLTLRGAGLAAREAVRRLSEGALGWTFQVGVVLVGMILPLAVVIWLPSAAAFAGICILIGALLFRYCVLKAGVYVPFAMT
;
A
#
# COMPACT_ATOMS: atom_id res chain seq x y z
N MET A 1 -27.52 -5.74 40.53
CA MET A 1 -27.11 -4.87 39.40
C MET A 1 -26.53 -5.78 38.33
N ALA A 2 -27.31 -6.08 37.29
CA ALA A 2 -26.77 -6.75 36.12
C ALA A 2 -25.90 -5.72 35.38
N HIS A 3 -24.62 -6.01 35.21
CA HIS A 3 -23.80 -5.28 34.25
C HIS A 3 -24.42 -5.56 32.87
N GLU A 4 -25.10 -4.57 32.28
CA GLU A 4 -25.39 -4.60 30.85
C GLU A 4 -24.04 -4.64 30.14
N PHE A 5 -23.65 -5.82 29.66
CA PHE A 5 -22.52 -5.96 28.76
C PHE A 5 -22.86 -5.14 27.52
N ASN A 6 -22.10 -4.07 27.30
CA ASN A 6 -22.36 -3.13 26.22
C ASN A 6 -22.29 -3.88 24.88
N MET A 7 -23.45 -4.07 24.25
CA MET A 7 -23.61 -4.80 22.98
C MET A 7 -23.37 -3.91 21.77
N ASP A 8 -23.06 -2.64 22.00
CA ASP A 8 -22.91 -1.64 20.95
C ASP A 8 -21.68 -1.92 20.08
N LEU A 9 -21.90 -1.92 18.77
CA LEU A 9 -20.85 -2.01 17.78
C LEU A 9 -20.06 -0.71 17.76
N THR A 10 -18.81 -0.78 18.18
CA THR A 10 -17.91 0.38 18.25
C THR A 10 -16.95 0.41 17.06
N PRO A 11 -16.97 1.47 16.24
CA PRO A 11 -15.94 1.76 15.25
C PRO A 11 -14.54 1.84 15.85
N GLN A 12 -13.52 1.49 15.07
CA GLN A 12 -12.15 1.84 15.43
C GLN A 12 -11.91 3.35 15.26
N GLU A 13 -11.33 3.99 16.27
CA GLU A 13 -10.97 5.42 16.23
C GLU A 13 -9.46 5.67 16.30
N GLU A 14 -8.73 4.71 16.87
CA GLU A 14 -7.28 4.79 17.16
C GLU A 14 -6.42 5.10 15.94
N TRP A 15 -6.68 4.45 14.80
CA TRP A 15 -5.84 4.62 13.62
C TRP A 15 -6.35 5.80 12.81
N SER A 16 -5.54 6.87 12.76
CA SER A 16 -5.93 8.12 12.13
C SER A 16 -5.74 8.09 10.60
N TRP A 17 -6.00 9.23 9.97
CA TRP A 17 -5.74 9.43 8.55
C TRP A 17 -4.23 9.49 8.23
N LEU A 18 -3.37 9.82 9.20
CA LEU A 18 -1.92 9.80 9.02
C LEU A 18 -1.42 8.38 8.77
N VAL A 19 -2.01 7.38 9.45
CA VAL A 19 -1.70 5.97 9.15
C VAL A 19 -2.02 5.64 7.70
N ALA A 20 -3.17 6.12 7.19
CA ALA A 20 -3.54 5.88 5.80
C ALA A 20 -2.51 6.45 4.81
N ILE A 21 -1.93 7.61 5.12
CA ILE A 21 -0.86 8.22 4.32
C ILE A 21 0.43 7.43 4.42
N ASP A 22 0.86 7.01 5.61
CA ASP A 22 2.12 6.27 5.73
C ASP A 22 2.05 4.94 4.97
N LEU A 23 0.93 4.21 5.11
CA LEU A 23 0.70 2.96 4.39
C LEU A 23 0.57 3.19 2.88
N PHE A 24 0.10 4.37 2.47
CA PHE A 24 0.03 4.78 1.06
C PHE A 24 1.41 5.02 0.49
N LEU A 25 2.20 5.88 1.13
CA LEU A 25 3.54 6.23 0.70
C LEU A 25 4.49 5.03 0.73
N GLY A 26 4.44 4.21 1.79
CA GLY A 26 5.19 2.97 1.90
C GLY A 26 4.83 1.98 0.79
N GLY A 27 3.53 1.76 0.56
CA GLY A 27 3.05 0.87 -0.51
C GLY A 27 3.41 1.37 -1.91
N LEU A 28 3.24 2.67 -2.19
CA LEU A 28 3.65 3.28 -3.46
C LEU A 28 5.14 3.12 -3.69
N GLY A 29 5.96 3.44 -2.69
CA GLY A 29 7.41 3.35 -2.79
C GLY A 29 7.87 1.92 -3.08
N GLY A 30 7.41 0.93 -2.29
CA GLY A 30 7.73 -0.47 -2.54
C GLY A 30 7.26 -0.96 -3.92
N GLY A 31 6.02 -0.65 -4.30
CA GLY A 31 5.47 -1.02 -5.61
C GLY A 31 6.23 -0.39 -6.78
N LEU A 32 6.62 0.88 -6.65
CA LEU A 32 7.37 1.61 -7.67
C LEU A 32 8.78 1.05 -7.86
N PHE A 33 9.41 0.56 -6.78
CA PHE A 33 10.70 -0.13 -6.88
C PHE A 33 10.59 -1.45 -7.64
N LEU A 34 9.52 -2.21 -7.40
CA LEU A 34 9.26 -3.46 -8.13
C LEU A 34 9.07 -3.17 -9.63
N LEU A 35 8.29 -2.15 -9.99
CA LEU A 35 8.14 -1.75 -11.38
C LEU A 35 9.47 -1.28 -11.99
N TYR A 36 10.28 -0.54 -11.23
CA TYR A 36 11.62 -0.14 -11.64
C TYR A 36 12.49 -1.35 -12.01
N GLN A 37 12.55 -2.39 -11.16
CA GLN A 37 13.35 -3.59 -11.44
C GLN A 37 12.79 -4.44 -12.58
N ILE A 38 11.47 -4.61 -12.66
CA ILE A 38 10.81 -5.47 -13.67
C ILE A 38 10.92 -4.84 -15.07
N PHE A 39 10.74 -3.53 -15.17
CA PHE A 39 10.65 -2.82 -16.45
C PHE A 39 11.91 -2.03 -16.83
N GLY A 40 12.92 -1.99 -15.97
CA GLY A 40 14.17 -1.25 -16.22
C GLY A 40 13.92 0.25 -16.33
N LEU A 41 13.13 0.81 -15.40
CA LEU A 41 12.82 2.25 -15.41
C LEU A 41 14.05 3.10 -15.06
N SER A 42 13.96 4.42 -15.24
CA SER A 42 15.04 5.34 -14.87
C SER A 42 15.40 5.23 -13.37
N SER A 43 16.69 5.40 -13.04
CA SER A 43 17.17 5.46 -11.65
C SER A 43 16.49 6.58 -10.85
N ALA A 44 15.98 7.63 -11.51
CA ALA A 44 15.17 8.67 -10.88
C ALA A 44 13.87 8.12 -10.27
N VAL A 45 13.25 7.12 -10.92
CA VAL A 45 12.04 6.44 -10.41
C VAL A 45 12.39 5.61 -9.17
N ALA A 46 13.56 4.98 -9.15
CA ALA A 46 14.03 4.23 -7.99
C ALA A 46 14.35 5.16 -6.80
N LEU A 47 14.93 6.34 -7.04
CA LEU A 47 15.12 7.36 -6.00
C LEU A 47 13.78 7.88 -5.46
N LEU A 48 12.81 8.16 -6.34
CA LEU A 48 11.48 8.57 -5.93
C LEU A 48 10.83 7.50 -5.05
N SER A 49 10.95 6.23 -5.43
CA SER A 49 10.48 5.10 -4.65
C SER A 49 11.05 5.08 -3.23
N LEU A 50 12.37 5.22 -3.07
CA LEU A 50 13.02 5.31 -1.76
C LEU A 50 12.54 6.53 -0.98
N GLY A 51 12.45 7.69 -1.64
CA GLY A 51 11.96 8.94 -1.05
C GLY A 51 10.53 8.84 -0.53
N LEU A 52 9.64 8.16 -1.25
CA LEU A 52 8.26 7.91 -0.82
C LEU A 52 8.23 7.07 0.45
N VAL A 53 9.03 6.00 0.55
CA VAL A 53 9.07 5.17 1.77
C VAL A 53 9.66 5.96 2.95
N VAL A 54 10.71 6.77 2.73
CA VAL A 54 11.25 7.66 3.77
C VAL A 54 10.19 8.65 4.24
N LEU A 55 9.47 9.29 3.32
CA LEU A 55 8.40 10.23 3.66
C LEU A 55 7.27 9.55 4.43
N GLY A 56 6.87 8.33 4.04
CA GLY A 56 5.91 7.51 4.79
C GLY A 56 6.40 7.24 6.21
N GLY A 57 7.66 6.85 6.38
CA GLY A 57 8.27 6.67 7.70
C GLY A 57 8.26 7.94 8.56
N LEU A 58 8.50 9.12 7.97
CA LEU A 58 8.42 10.39 8.68
C LEU A 58 6.99 10.74 9.12
N VAL A 59 6.00 10.48 8.25
CA VAL A 59 4.57 10.64 8.59
C VAL A 59 4.21 9.71 9.75
N LEU A 60 4.61 8.44 9.71
CA LEU A 60 4.39 7.49 10.80
C LEU A 60 5.01 7.99 12.11
N LEU A 61 6.25 8.48 12.08
CA LEU A 61 6.91 9.02 13.28
C LEU A 61 6.16 10.22 13.87
N SER A 62 5.52 11.05 13.05
CA SER A 62 4.74 12.20 13.53
C SER A 62 3.45 11.80 14.27
N GLU A 63 2.93 10.60 13.99
CA GLU A 63 1.73 10.07 14.63
C GLU A 63 2.03 9.32 15.94
N LEU A 64 3.26 8.84 16.12
CA LEU A 64 3.65 8.17 17.36
C LEU A 64 3.59 9.16 18.53
N GLY A 65 2.92 8.77 19.62
CA GLY A 65 2.94 9.57 20.86
C GLY A 65 4.34 9.74 21.47
N HIS A 66 5.29 8.84 21.14
CA HIS A 66 6.69 8.90 21.59
C HIS A 66 7.68 8.51 20.47
N PRO A 67 7.95 9.39 19.50
CA PRO A 67 8.76 9.05 18.31
C PRO A 67 10.19 8.63 18.65
N LEU A 68 10.79 9.20 19.70
CA LEU A 68 12.14 8.86 20.15
C LEU A 68 12.28 7.41 20.63
N ARG A 69 11.16 6.72 20.89
CA ARG A 69 11.14 5.30 21.31
C ARG A 69 10.84 4.36 20.14
N ALA A 70 10.67 4.87 18.91
CA ALA A 70 10.32 4.08 17.73
C ALA A 70 11.32 2.95 17.43
N TRP A 71 12.61 3.14 17.75
CA TRP A 71 13.63 2.10 17.59
C TRP A 71 13.30 0.80 18.34
N ARG A 72 12.51 0.86 19.43
CA ARG A 72 12.08 -0.32 20.18
C ARG A 72 11.16 -1.23 19.36
N ALA A 73 10.54 -0.71 18.29
CA ALA A 73 9.72 -1.50 17.39
C ALA A 73 10.51 -2.65 16.75
N LEU A 74 11.84 -2.51 16.57
CA LEU A 74 12.72 -3.55 16.01
C LEU A 74 12.94 -4.75 16.93
N LEU A 75 12.62 -4.65 18.22
CA LEU A 75 13.07 -5.62 19.23
C LEU A 75 12.21 -6.88 19.33
N LYS A 76 11.02 -6.93 18.70
CA LYS A 76 10.07 -8.06 18.83
C LYS A 76 9.61 -8.64 17.49
N PRO A 77 10.51 -9.02 16.56
CA PRO A 77 10.13 -9.48 15.22
C PRO A 77 9.38 -10.81 15.23
N PHE A 78 9.58 -11.66 16.23
CA PHE A 78 8.92 -12.97 16.29
C PHE A 78 7.45 -12.89 16.70
N SER A 79 7.04 -11.85 17.43
CA SER A 79 5.67 -11.71 17.95
C SER A 79 4.87 -10.53 17.38
N SER A 80 5.51 -9.56 16.73
CA SER A 80 4.83 -8.35 16.22
C SER A 80 5.01 -8.18 14.71
N TRP A 81 3.89 -8.06 14.00
CA TRP A 81 3.90 -7.70 12.56
C TRP A 81 4.41 -6.29 12.30
N ILE A 82 4.20 -5.36 13.23
CA ILE A 82 4.76 -4.01 13.13
C ILE A 82 6.29 -4.07 13.16
N SER A 83 6.87 -4.86 14.08
CA SER A 83 8.33 -5.07 14.13
C SER A 83 8.89 -5.62 12.82
N ARG A 84 8.23 -6.63 12.25
CA ARG A 84 8.61 -7.20 10.94
C ARG A 84 8.55 -6.13 9.84
N GLY A 85 7.50 -5.31 9.81
CA GLY A 85 7.35 -4.19 8.89
C GLY A 85 8.53 -3.20 8.95
N VAL A 86 8.94 -2.80 10.15
CA VAL A 86 10.11 -1.90 10.33
C VAL A 86 11.39 -2.54 9.79
N ILE A 87 11.59 -3.84 9.98
CA ILE A 87 12.73 -4.57 9.42
C ILE A 87 12.67 -4.59 7.89
N PHE A 88 11.50 -4.86 7.30
CA PHE A 88 11.34 -4.86 5.84
C PHE A 88 11.62 -3.48 5.23
N VAL A 89 11.13 -2.42 5.87
CA VAL A 89 11.41 -1.03 5.47
C VAL A 89 12.91 -0.73 5.57
N ALA A 90 13.57 -1.09 6.68
CA ALA A 90 15.01 -0.87 6.85
C ALA A 90 15.83 -1.62 5.79
N LEU A 91 15.53 -2.90 5.55
CA LEU A 91 16.17 -3.69 4.50
C LEU A 91 15.93 -3.07 3.12
N PHE A 92 14.71 -2.64 2.83
CA PHE A 92 14.38 -2.01 1.56
C PHE A 92 15.15 -0.71 1.36
N LEU A 93 15.19 0.18 2.34
CA LEU A 93 15.92 1.44 2.23
C LEU A 93 17.42 1.23 2.06
N ILE A 94 18.02 0.31 2.82
CA ILE A 94 19.46 0.01 2.74
C ILE A 94 19.80 -0.65 1.40
N PHE A 95 19.19 -1.78 1.08
CA PHE A 95 19.54 -2.54 -0.12
C PHE A 95 19.04 -1.86 -1.40
N GLY A 96 17.91 -1.15 -1.35
CA GLY A 96 17.43 -0.34 -2.46
C GLY A 96 18.37 0.83 -2.77
N ALA A 97 18.88 1.54 -1.76
CA ALA A 97 19.88 2.57 -1.96
C ALA A 97 21.19 1.99 -2.51
N LEU A 98 21.69 0.87 -1.94
CA LEU A 98 22.90 0.20 -2.44
C LEU A 98 22.75 -0.30 -3.88
N TYR A 99 21.56 -0.78 -4.26
CA TYR A 99 21.28 -1.26 -5.60
C TYR A 99 21.32 -0.14 -6.65
N VAL A 100 20.76 1.03 -6.30
CA VAL A 100 20.62 2.16 -7.24
C VAL A 100 21.89 3.02 -7.25
N ALA A 101 22.66 3.07 -6.16
CA ALA A 101 23.81 3.96 -6.02
C ALA A 101 24.80 3.95 -7.21
N PRO A 102 25.24 2.80 -7.74
CA PRO A 102 26.19 2.77 -8.87
C PRO A 102 25.67 3.40 -10.18
N ALA A 103 24.36 3.67 -10.29
CA ALA A 103 23.79 4.38 -11.44
C ALA A 103 24.11 5.88 -11.46
N PHE A 104 24.69 6.44 -10.38
CA PHE A 104 25.10 7.83 -10.28
C PHE A 104 26.62 7.96 -10.38
N GLU A 105 27.10 8.97 -11.11
CA GLU A 105 28.54 9.20 -11.33
C GLU A 105 29.35 9.28 -10.02
N SER A 106 28.80 9.94 -8.99
CA SER A 106 29.45 10.08 -7.67
C SER A 106 29.67 8.75 -6.95
N PHE A 107 29.00 7.68 -7.38
CA PHE A 107 29.00 6.36 -6.75
C PHE A 107 29.33 5.25 -7.74
N SER A 108 29.79 5.59 -8.95
CA SER A 108 30.18 4.62 -9.98
C SER A 108 31.39 3.76 -9.57
N TRP A 109 32.19 4.24 -8.60
CA TRP A 109 33.34 3.54 -8.02
C TRP A 109 32.97 2.35 -7.12
N LEU A 110 31.68 2.17 -6.79
CA LEU A 110 31.24 1.08 -5.92
C LEU A 110 31.45 -0.28 -6.62
N PRO A 111 32.15 -1.24 -5.99
CA PRO A 111 32.64 -2.43 -6.67
C PRO A 111 31.54 -3.37 -7.15
N TRP A 112 30.37 -3.36 -6.50
CA TRP A 112 29.21 -4.14 -6.92
C TRP A 112 28.45 -3.55 -8.11
N GLY A 113 28.83 -2.37 -8.60
CA GLY A 113 28.29 -1.80 -9.84
C GLY A 113 28.69 -2.62 -11.06
N ASP A 114 29.94 -3.09 -11.06
CA ASP A 114 30.57 -3.87 -12.13
C ASP A 114 30.49 -5.39 -11.90
N ASP A 115 30.41 -5.85 -10.64
CA ASP A 115 30.20 -7.27 -10.32
C ASP A 115 28.73 -7.67 -10.54
N PRO A 116 28.42 -8.47 -11.57
CA PRO A 116 27.04 -8.86 -11.89
C PRO A 116 26.38 -9.69 -10.78
N THR A 117 27.16 -10.50 -10.06
CA THR A 117 26.66 -11.38 -9.00
C THR A 117 26.27 -10.57 -7.79
N ALA A 118 27.15 -9.66 -7.35
CA ALA A 118 26.87 -8.76 -6.24
C ALA A 118 25.67 -7.85 -6.56
N LYS A 119 25.64 -7.23 -7.75
CA LYS A 119 24.51 -6.39 -8.19
C LYS A 119 23.18 -7.13 -8.18
N LYS A 120 23.15 -8.36 -8.72
CA LYS A 120 21.95 -9.21 -8.73
C LYS A 120 21.51 -9.58 -7.32
N THR A 121 22.45 -9.89 -6.43
CA THR A 121 22.16 -10.28 -5.05
C THR A 121 21.57 -9.12 -4.26
N ILE A 122 22.20 -7.94 -4.32
CA ILE A 122 21.70 -6.71 -3.68
C ILE A 122 20.32 -6.36 -4.24
N GLY A 123 20.15 -6.43 -5.56
CA GLY A 123 18.87 -6.18 -6.23
C GLY A 123 17.78 -7.16 -5.80
N ALA A 124 18.09 -8.44 -5.65
CA ALA A 124 17.14 -9.45 -5.20
C ALA A 124 16.69 -9.20 -3.75
N ILE A 125 17.61 -8.83 -2.86
CA ILE A 125 17.27 -8.48 -1.47
C ILE A 125 16.40 -7.22 -1.44
N ALA A 126 16.76 -6.20 -2.21
CA ALA A 126 15.98 -4.97 -2.31
C ALA A 126 14.56 -5.23 -2.85
N GLY A 127 14.43 -6.03 -3.90
CA GLY A 127 13.14 -6.42 -4.48
C GLY A 127 12.28 -7.24 -3.52
N ALA A 128 12.87 -8.21 -2.83
CA ALA A 128 12.18 -9.00 -1.81
C ALA A 128 11.70 -8.12 -0.64
N ALA A 129 12.55 -7.19 -0.17
CA ALA A 129 12.18 -6.25 0.87
C ALA A 129 11.07 -5.29 0.40
N ALA A 130 11.14 -4.77 -0.84
CA ALA A 130 10.10 -3.92 -1.42
C ALA A 130 8.75 -4.65 -1.51
N LEU A 131 8.75 -5.92 -1.94
CA LEU A 131 7.57 -6.77 -1.94
C LEU A 131 6.99 -6.92 -0.53
N LEU A 132 7.83 -7.19 0.46
CA LEU A 132 7.38 -7.31 1.84
C LEU A 132 6.86 -5.98 2.41
N VAL A 133 7.45 -4.83 2.02
CA VAL A 133 6.93 -3.49 2.34
C VAL A 133 5.51 -3.29 1.83
N THR A 134 5.19 -3.80 0.63
CA THR A 134 3.83 -3.69 0.06
C THR A 134 2.81 -4.65 0.69
N LEU A 135 3.26 -5.79 1.22
CA LEU A 135 2.41 -6.84 1.80
C LEU A 135 2.13 -6.63 3.30
N TYR A 136 3.13 -6.22 4.08
CA TYR A 136 3.05 -6.23 5.54
C TYR A 136 1.92 -5.39 6.13
N PRO A 137 1.46 -4.26 5.55
CA PRO A 137 0.35 -3.52 6.13
C PRO A 137 -0.92 -4.37 6.25
N GLY A 138 -1.21 -5.16 5.22
CA GLY A 138 -2.33 -6.09 5.26
C GLY A 138 -2.13 -7.22 6.27
N PHE A 139 -0.89 -7.67 6.51
CA PHE A 139 -0.60 -8.65 7.57
C PHE A 139 -0.76 -8.06 8.98
N VAL A 140 -0.36 -6.80 9.18
CA VAL A 140 -0.56 -6.10 10.47
C VAL A 140 -2.04 -6.03 10.80
N LEU A 141 -2.86 -5.61 9.83
CA LEU A 141 -4.31 -5.53 10.02
C LEU A 141 -4.94 -6.91 10.19
N ALA A 142 -4.56 -7.89 9.37
CA ALA A 142 -5.07 -9.26 9.46
C ALA A 142 -4.75 -9.94 10.80
N ALA A 143 -3.72 -9.49 11.52
CA ALA A 143 -3.37 -10.01 12.84
C ALA A 143 -4.23 -9.47 13.99
N SER A 144 -5.27 -8.65 13.72
CA SER A 144 -6.20 -8.14 14.73
C SER A 144 -7.51 -8.94 14.74
N PRO A 145 -7.64 -10.00 15.56
CA PRO A 145 -8.85 -10.83 15.60
C PRO A 145 -10.08 -10.06 16.12
N SER A 146 -9.87 -9.00 16.90
CA SER A 146 -10.94 -8.19 17.46
C SER A 146 -11.69 -7.34 16.43
N ILE A 147 -11.16 -7.19 15.21
CA ILE A 147 -11.80 -6.46 14.11
C ILE A 147 -11.95 -7.42 12.91
N PRO A 148 -13.11 -8.08 12.75
CA PRO A 148 -13.31 -9.12 11.74
C PRO A 148 -13.13 -8.62 10.31
N PHE A 149 -13.44 -7.35 10.06
CA PHE A 149 -13.19 -6.71 8.77
C PHE A 149 -11.70 -6.82 8.40
N TRP A 150 -10.80 -6.52 9.34
CA TRP A 150 -9.36 -6.61 9.10
C TRP A 150 -8.84 -8.04 9.08
N ASN A 151 -9.39 -8.93 9.90
CA ASN A 151 -8.96 -10.33 10.07
C ASN A 151 -9.30 -11.21 8.85
N SER A 152 -8.66 -10.96 7.72
CA SER A 152 -8.87 -11.70 6.47
C SER A 152 -7.55 -11.99 5.76
N PRO A 153 -7.35 -13.22 5.24
CA PRO A 153 -6.17 -13.56 4.45
C PRO A 153 -6.12 -12.84 3.10
N LEU A 154 -7.23 -12.24 2.64
CA LEU A 154 -7.26 -11.43 1.41
C LEU A 154 -6.63 -10.05 1.59
N LEU A 155 -6.52 -9.55 2.82
CA LEU A 155 -6.10 -8.18 3.08
C LEU A 155 -4.63 -7.90 2.66
N PRO A 156 -3.64 -8.77 2.95
CA PRO A 156 -2.29 -8.62 2.39
C PRO A 156 -2.27 -8.54 0.86
N VAL A 157 -3.07 -9.38 0.18
CA VAL A 157 -3.16 -9.41 -1.28
C VAL A 157 -3.78 -8.13 -1.84
N LEU A 158 -4.84 -7.63 -1.19
CA LEU A 158 -5.47 -6.34 -1.52
C LEU A 158 -4.49 -5.18 -1.36
N PHE A 159 -3.74 -5.11 -0.25
CA PHE A 159 -2.75 -4.05 -0.04
C PHE A 159 -1.62 -4.11 -1.08
N PHE A 160 -1.13 -5.30 -1.39
CA PHE A 160 -0.11 -5.50 -2.42
C PHE A 160 -0.59 -5.05 -3.81
N SER A 161 -1.74 -5.55 -4.25
CA SER A 161 -2.31 -5.24 -5.56
C SER A 161 -2.71 -3.76 -5.69
N HIS A 162 -3.25 -3.12 -4.65
CA HIS A 162 -3.48 -1.67 -4.63
C HIS A 162 -2.18 -0.86 -4.60
N SER A 163 -1.11 -1.37 -3.98
CA SER A 163 0.21 -0.72 -3.98
C SER A 163 0.82 -0.72 -5.38
N LEU A 164 0.77 -1.84 -6.10
CA LEU A 164 1.20 -1.91 -7.50
C LEU A 164 0.32 -1.06 -8.41
N MET A 165 -1.00 -1.05 -8.20
CA MET A 165 -1.91 -0.17 -8.95
C MET A 165 -1.53 1.30 -8.73
N GLY A 166 -1.35 1.71 -7.49
CA GLY A 166 -0.86 3.05 -7.14
C GLY A 166 0.48 3.38 -7.78
N ALA A 167 1.44 2.45 -7.76
CA ALA A 167 2.74 2.63 -8.39
C ALA A 167 2.64 2.82 -9.92
N SER A 168 1.74 2.09 -10.59
CA SER A 168 1.44 2.34 -12.02
C SER A 168 0.85 3.73 -12.24
N GLY A 169 0.05 4.23 -11.29
CA GLY A 169 -0.44 5.61 -11.29
C GLY A 169 0.67 6.65 -11.18
N VAL A 170 1.71 6.41 -10.39
CA VAL A 170 2.92 7.26 -10.35
C VAL A 170 3.62 7.24 -11.71
N VAL A 171 3.80 6.06 -12.32
CA VAL A 171 4.41 5.95 -13.66
C VAL A 171 3.61 6.72 -14.70
N PHE A 172 2.27 6.63 -14.68
CA PHE A 172 1.43 7.40 -15.61
C PHE A 172 1.51 8.91 -15.37
N LEU A 173 1.55 9.35 -14.11
CA LEU A 173 1.76 10.74 -13.75
C LEU A 173 3.10 11.27 -14.29
N LEU A 174 4.13 10.42 -14.31
CA LEU A 174 5.46 10.75 -14.80
C LEU A 174 5.64 10.60 -16.32
N ALA A 175 4.64 10.07 -17.04
CA ALA A 175 4.72 9.83 -18.48
C ALA A 175 5.16 11.05 -19.33
N PRO A 176 4.70 12.29 -19.05
CA PRO A 176 5.13 13.47 -19.80
C PRO A 176 6.62 13.80 -19.68
N PHE A 177 7.31 13.30 -18.65
CA PHE A 177 8.72 13.60 -18.38
C PHE A 177 9.69 12.59 -19.01
N ALA A 178 9.20 11.64 -19.82
CA ALA A 178 9.99 10.61 -20.49
C ALA A 178 10.86 9.74 -19.56
N LEU A 179 10.53 9.67 -18.27
CA LEU A 179 11.27 8.89 -17.26
C LEU A 179 10.99 7.37 -17.32
N ASN A 180 10.01 6.97 -18.14
CA ASN A 180 9.49 5.60 -18.19
C ASN A 180 10.12 4.73 -19.29
N GLY A 181 11.02 5.31 -20.10
CA GLY A 181 11.64 4.64 -21.24
C GLY A 181 10.60 4.06 -22.22
N ALA A 182 10.94 2.93 -22.86
CA ALA A 182 10.04 2.20 -23.75
C ALA A 182 8.99 1.33 -23.04
N ALA A 183 8.99 1.29 -21.70
CA ALA A 183 8.17 0.36 -20.92
C ALA A 183 6.73 0.85 -20.65
N LEU A 184 6.41 2.11 -20.96
CA LEU A 184 5.10 2.71 -20.67
C LEU A 184 3.91 1.90 -21.21
N PRO A 185 3.92 1.35 -22.45
CA PRO A 185 2.82 0.50 -22.94
C PRO A 185 2.63 -0.78 -22.12
N ALA A 186 3.72 -1.41 -21.66
CA ALA A 186 3.65 -2.62 -20.85
C ALA A 186 3.11 -2.31 -19.45
N ILE A 187 3.56 -1.22 -18.83
CA ILE A 187 3.05 -0.78 -17.52
C ILE A 187 1.59 -0.36 -17.62
N ARG A 188 1.18 0.19 -18.76
CA ARG A 188 -0.23 0.49 -19.01
C ARG A 188 -1.10 -0.76 -18.90
N VAL A 189 -0.74 -1.83 -19.60
CA VAL A 189 -1.45 -3.12 -19.52
C VAL A 189 -1.47 -3.65 -18.09
N VAL A 190 -0.34 -3.57 -17.38
CA VAL A 190 -0.29 -3.96 -15.96
C VAL A 190 -1.24 -3.13 -15.11
N GLY A 191 -1.30 -1.81 -15.30
CA GLY A 191 -2.22 -0.94 -14.59
C GLY A 191 -3.69 -1.28 -14.84
N GLU A 192 -4.06 -1.52 -16.10
CA GLU A 192 -5.42 -1.94 -16.49
C GLU A 192 -5.81 -3.28 -15.83
N VAL A 193 -4.92 -4.28 -15.88
CA VAL A 193 -5.12 -5.59 -15.24
C VAL A 193 -5.23 -5.45 -13.72
N LEU A 194 -4.41 -4.60 -13.11
CA LEU A 194 -4.44 -4.35 -11.66
C LEU A 194 -5.74 -3.65 -11.25
N ILE A 195 -6.27 -2.71 -12.04
CA ILE A 195 -7.58 -2.09 -11.77
C ILE A 195 -8.68 -3.16 -11.79
N ALA A 196 -8.74 -3.99 -12.82
CA ALA A 196 -9.72 -5.07 -12.91
C ALA A 196 -9.58 -6.09 -11.77
N THR A 197 -8.33 -6.46 -11.45
CA THR A 197 -8.01 -7.39 -10.34
C THR A 197 -8.46 -6.81 -9.00
N ASN A 198 -8.12 -5.56 -8.71
CA ASN A 198 -8.53 -4.91 -7.45
C ASN A 198 -10.06 -4.80 -7.36
N PHE A 199 -10.75 -4.55 -8.48
CA PHE A 199 -12.22 -4.48 -8.49
C PHE A 199 -12.83 -5.82 -8.08
N ALA A 200 -12.33 -6.92 -8.67
CA ALA A 200 -12.74 -8.27 -8.32
C ALA A 200 -12.40 -8.62 -6.87
N LEU A 201 -11.18 -8.32 -6.41
CA LEU A 201 -10.73 -8.59 -5.05
C LEU A 201 -11.57 -7.84 -4.01
N ILE A 202 -11.88 -6.56 -4.25
CA ILE A 202 -12.76 -5.77 -3.37
C ILE A 202 -14.16 -6.39 -3.33
N ALA A 203 -14.73 -6.76 -4.48
CA ALA A 203 -16.05 -7.38 -4.53
C ALA A 203 -16.08 -8.70 -3.74
N ILE A 204 -15.11 -9.58 -3.97
CA ILE A 204 -14.98 -10.85 -3.24
C ILE A 204 -14.84 -10.61 -1.74
N TYR A 205 -14.00 -9.65 -1.35
CA TYR A 205 -13.75 -9.32 0.06
C TYR A 205 -15.01 -8.82 0.76
N LEU A 206 -15.76 -7.88 0.16
CA LEU A 206 -17.00 -7.36 0.73
C LEU A 206 -18.11 -8.43 0.76
N LEU A 207 -18.23 -9.27 -0.27
CA LEU A 207 -19.20 -10.37 -0.30
C LEU A 207 -18.93 -11.40 0.79
N THR A 208 -17.66 -11.74 1.02
CA THR A 208 -17.24 -12.69 2.06
C THR A 208 -17.58 -12.15 3.46
N LEU A 209 -17.32 -10.85 3.69
CA LEU A 209 -17.54 -10.22 5.00
C LEU A 209 -19.02 -10.00 5.34
N ARG A 210 -19.93 -9.95 4.37
CA ARG A 210 -21.38 -9.93 4.64
C ARG A 210 -21.86 -11.19 5.39
N GLY A 211 -21.13 -12.29 5.31
CA GLY A 211 -21.42 -13.53 6.05
C GLY A 211 -20.78 -13.62 7.43
N ALA A 212 -19.79 -12.78 7.75
CA ALA A 212 -18.82 -13.01 8.83
C ALA A 212 -19.19 -12.40 10.21
N GLY A 213 -20.49 -12.30 10.52
CA GLY A 213 -20.99 -11.78 11.80
C GLY A 213 -21.36 -10.28 11.79
N LEU A 214 -21.88 -9.79 12.93
CA LEU A 214 -22.48 -8.45 13.03
C LEU A 214 -21.47 -7.31 12.80
N ALA A 215 -20.28 -7.37 13.42
CA ALA A 215 -19.24 -6.34 13.26
C ALA A 215 -18.73 -6.26 11.80
N ALA A 216 -18.53 -7.41 11.13
CA ALA A 216 -18.14 -7.45 9.72
C ALA A 216 -19.22 -6.89 8.80
N ARG A 217 -20.49 -7.25 9.03
CA ARG A 217 -21.64 -6.71 8.30
C ARG A 217 -21.76 -5.20 8.46
N GLU A 218 -21.56 -4.69 9.67
CA GLU A 218 -21.58 -3.25 9.93
C GLU A 218 -20.44 -2.53 9.20
N ALA A 219 -19.22 -3.08 9.21
CA ALA A 219 -18.11 -2.53 8.42
C ALA A 219 -18.44 -2.44 6.91
N VAL A 220 -19.07 -3.47 6.34
CA VAL A 220 -19.53 -3.46 4.94
C VAL A 220 -20.64 -2.43 4.71
N ARG A 221 -21.61 -2.32 5.64
CA ARG A 221 -22.67 -1.32 5.58
C ARG A 221 -22.10 0.09 5.60
N ARG A 222 -21.09 0.36 6.44
CA ARG A 222 -20.42 1.68 6.53
C ARG A 222 -19.77 2.10 5.21
N LEU A 223 -19.24 1.15 4.43
CA LEU A 223 -18.67 1.38 3.10
C LEU A 223 -19.71 1.46 1.97
N SER A 224 -20.88 0.82 2.14
CA SER A 224 -21.89 0.76 1.09
C SER A 224 -22.95 1.86 1.21
N GLU A 225 -23.35 2.18 2.43
CA GLU A 225 -24.53 3.01 2.73
C GLU A 225 -24.29 3.99 3.90
N GLY A 226 -23.23 3.77 4.69
CA GLY A 226 -22.95 4.57 5.88
C GLY A 226 -21.97 5.72 5.65
N ALA A 227 -21.32 6.14 6.73
CA ALA A 227 -20.47 7.33 6.78
C ALA A 227 -19.27 7.32 5.81
N LEU A 228 -18.82 6.14 5.36
CA LEU A 228 -17.71 6.00 4.40
C LEU A 228 -18.19 5.77 2.96
N GLY A 229 -19.52 5.72 2.73
CA GLY A 229 -20.12 5.37 1.44
C GLY A 229 -19.62 6.23 0.29
N TRP A 230 -19.70 7.56 0.43
CA TRP A 230 -19.21 8.50 -0.58
C TRP A 230 -17.71 8.36 -0.85
N THR A 231 -16.90 8.30 0.21
CA THR A 231 -15.44 8.15 0.10
C THR A 231 -15.06 6.85 -0.62
N PHE A 232 -15.77 5.76 -0.34
CA PHE A 232 -15.51 4.46 -0.95
C PHE A 232 -16.04 4.38 -2.38
N GLN A 233 -17.34 4.61 -2.60
CA GLN A 233 -17.97 4.42 -3.91
C GLN A 233 -17.50 5.46 -4.93
N VAL A 234 -17.45 6.74 -4.55
CA VAL A 234 -17.01 7.79 -5.46
C VAL A 234 -15.49 7.89 -5.48
N GLY A 235 -14.86 7.96 -4.31
CA GLY A 235 -13.42 8.16 -4.22
C GLY A 235 -12.60 6.95 -4.70
N VAL A 236 -12.89 5.76 -4.15
CA VAL A 236 -12.11 4.55 -4.48
C VAL A 236 -12.59 3.92 -5.79
N VAL A 237 -13.88 3.65 -5.91
CA VAL A 237 -14.39 2.87 -7.05
C VAL A 237 -14.51 3.73 -8.31
N LEU A 238 -15.24 4.84 -8.26
CA LEU A 238 -15.45 5.66 -9.45
C LEU A 238 -14.18 6.42 -9.86
N VAL A 239 -13.64 7.27 -8.99
CA VAL A 239 -12.46 8.10 -9.27
C VAL A 239 -11.19 7.26 -9.28
N GLY A 240 -11.01 6.33 -8.34
CA GLY A 240 -9.79 5.55 -8.24
C GLY A 240 -9.60 4.45 -9.28
N MET A 241 -10.68 3.97 -9.90
CA MET A 241 -10.65 2.74 -10.71
C MET A 241 -11.39 2.90 -12.04
N ILE A 242 -12.70 3.19 -12.02
CA ILE A 242 -13.51 3.24 -13.26
C ILE A 242 -13.06 4.38 -14.18
N LEU A 243 -12.93 5.59 -13.64
CA LEU A 243 -12.52 6.78 -14.38
C LEU A 243 -11.12 6.61 -15.01
N PRO A 244 -10.05 6.26 -14.27
CA PRO A 244 -8.72 6.12 -14.85
C PRO A 244 -8.65 4.97 -15.86
N LEU A 245 -9.40 3.88 -15.67
CA LEU A 245 -9.49 2.81 -16.66
C LEU A 245 -10.07 3.32 -17.98
N ALA A 246 -11.17 4.07 -17.92
CA ALA A 246 -11.76 4.69 -19.10
C ALA A 246 -10.79 5.69 -19.76
N VAL A 247 -10.14 6.56 -18.98
CA VAL A 247 -9.17 7.54 -19.50
C VAL A 247 -8.01 6.83 -20.20
N VAL A 248 -7.44 5.80 -19.57
CA VAL A 248 -6.31 5.07 -20.15
C VAL A 248 -6.71 4.42 -21.47
N ILE A 249 -7.88 3.74 -21.54
CA ILE A 249 -8.37 3.06 -22.75
C ILE A 249 -8.65 4.05 -23.89
N TRP A 250 -9.43 5.10 -23.62
CA TRP A 250 -10.00 5.96 -24.66
C TRP A 250 -9.17 7.21 -24.95
N LEU A 251 -8.39 7.69 -23.97
CA LEU A 251 -7.63 8.95 -24.04
C LEU A 251 -6.20 8.73 -23.52
N PRO A 252 -5.38 7.92 -24.21
CA PRO A 252 -4.04 7.55 -23.72
C PRO A 252 -3.08 8.74 -23.58
N SER A 253 -3.33 9.84 -24.29
CA SER A 253 -2.61 11.11 -24.12
C SER A 253 -2.85 11.75 -22.74
N ALA A 254 -3.92 11.39 -22.04
CA ALA A 254 -4.27 11.86 -20.71
C ALA A 254 -3.84 10.90 -19.58
N ALA A 255 -2.82 10.06 -19.81
CA ALA A 255 -2.32 9.11 -18.82
C ALA A 255 -1.97 9.77 -17.47
N ALA A 256 -1.40 10.98 -17.47
CA ALA A 256 -1.08 11.68 -16.22
C ALA A 256 -2.32 11.97 -15.36
N PHE A 257 -3.45 12.32 -15.99
CA PHE A 257 -4.72 12.52 -15.29
C PHE A 257 -5.25 11.21 -14.70
N ALA A 258 -5.15 10.10 -15.45
CA ALA A 258 -5.47 8.77 -14.92
C ALA A 258 -4.57 8.42 -13.71
N GLY A 259 -3.28 8.77 -13.78
CA GLY A 259 -2.34 8.62 -12.67
C GLY A 259 -2.80 9.33 -11.40
N ILE A 260 -3.21 10.59 -11.50
CA ILE A 260 -3.76 11.37 -10.36
C ILE A 260 -4.98 10.68 -9.77
N CYS A 261 -5.91 10.26 -10.62
CA CYS A 261 -7.14 9.57 -10.21
C CYS A 261 -6.84 8.27 -9.44
N ILE A 262 -5.93 7.44 -9.96
CA ILE A 262 -5.45 6.21 -9.30
C ILE A 262 -4.84 6.51 -7.93
N LEU A 263 -4.01 7.56 -7.84
CA LEU A 263 -3.34 7.93 -6.58
C LEU A 263 -4.33 8.38 -5.51
N ILE A 264 -5.31 9.20 -5.89
CA ILE A 264 -6.41 9.61 -4.99
C ILE A 264 -7.17 8.38 -4.51
N GLY A 265 -7.59 7.50 -5.42
CA GLY A 265 -8.31 6.28 -5.06
C GLY A 265 -7.53 5.33 -4.17
N ALA A 266 -6.23 5.17 -4.43
CA ALA A 266 -5.36 4.29 -3.64
C ALA A 266 -5.10 4.81 -2.22
N LEU A 267 -5.07 6.12 -2.01
CA LEU A 267 -5.03 6.73 -0.68
C LEU A 267 -6.37 6.54 0.05
N LEU A 268 -7.48 6.87 -0.63
CA LEU A 268 -8.82 6.73 -0.07
C LEU A 268 -9.16 5.27 0.26
N PHE A 269 -8.65 4.30 -0.51
CA PHE A 269 -8.80 2.87 -0.22
C PHE A 269 -8.23 2.52 1.15
N ARG A 270 -7.00 2.98 1.46
CA ARG A 270 -6.37 2.74 2.76
C ARG A 270 -7.15 3.40 3.88
N TYR A 271 -7.58 4.64 3.67
CA TYR A 271 -8.42 5.35 4.63
C TYR A 271 -9.72 4.58 4.93
N CYS A 272 -10.43 4.15 3.89
CA CYS A 272 -11.66 3.38 3.99
C CYS A 272 -11.44 2.05 4.71
N VAL A 273 -10.40 1.28 4.35
CA VAL A 273 -10.10 -0.01 4.99
C VAL A 273 -9.81 0.17 6.48
N LEU A 274 -9.05 1.19 6.85
CA LEU A 274 -8.79 1.50 8.26
C LEU A 274 -10.09 1.90 8.96
N LYS A 275 -10.80 2.93 8.49
CA LYS A 275 -11.97 3.49 9.20
C LYS A 275 -13.21 2.60 9.17
N ALA A 276 -13.28 1.63 8.27
CA ALA A 276 -14.36 0.65 8.24
C ALA A 276 -14.31 -0.36 9.39
N GLY A 277 -13.16 -0.53 10.06
CA GLY A 277 -13.00 -1.45 11.18
C GLY A 277 -14.03 -1.21 12.30
N VAL A 278 -14.65 -2.30 12.77
CA VAL A 278 -15.60 -2.33 13.90
C VAL A 278 -15.20 -3.48 14.81
N TYR A 279 -15.17 -3.23 16.11
CA TYR A 279 -14.81 -4.24 17.12
C TYR A 279 -15.93 -5.26 17.34
N VAL A 280 -15.56 -6.50 17.64
CA VAL A 280 -16.51 -7.49 18.18
C VAL A 280 -16.81 -7.12 19.64
N PRO A 281 -18.09 -6.98 20.04
CA PRO A 281 -18.46 -6.81 21.44
C PRO A 281 -18.02 -8.02 22.28
N PHE A 282 -17.51 -7.78 23.49
CA PHE A 282 -16.97 -8.81 24.39
C PHE A 282 -17.94 -9.96 24.75
N ALA A 283 -19.24 -9.80 24.52
CA ALA A 283 -20.25 -10.83 24.80
C ALA A 283 -20.40 -11.90 23.69
N MET A 284 -19.67 -11.79 22.56
CA MET A 284 -19.83 -12.69 21.39
C MET A 284 -18.60 -13.55 21.06
N THR A 285 -17.67 -13.72 22.00
CA THR A 285 -16.55 -14.69 21.90
C THR A 285 -16.83 -15.93 22.75
#